data_AF-A0A735J1C2-F1
#
_entry.id   AF-A0A735J1C2-F1
#
_cell.length_a   1.000
_cell.length_b   1.000
_cell.length_c   1.000
_cell.angle_alpha   90.00
_cell.angle_beta   90.00
_cell.angle_gamma   90.00
#
_symmetry.space_group_name_H-M   'P 1'
#
loop_
_entity.id
_entity.type
_entity.pdbx_description
1 polymer ?
#
loop_
_entity_poly.entity_id
_entity_poly.type
_entity_poly.pdbx_seq_one_letter_code
_entity_poly.pdbx_strand_id
1 'polypeptide(L)'
;MKILAVKDGCYLASGQIDCLVQFEDSGDFIPFTASADDTTDYGRQLFNGLSAGNYGPVTPFAITPEMIQAAREIKHTEIKAWRDAQENGSVIFTLNGHRWDCGKASQTRLAPVVAVAKSGELPSGFFWTDADNIDVPMTTDELTALEAAMQQNMVLQGFKIHERQRQMKEEVDKLTDYKAIQEYAVGWPE
;
A
#
# COMPACT_ATOMS: atom_id res chain seq x y z
N MET A 1 38.65 13.90 17.49
CA MET A 1 37.85 15.14 17.48
C MET A 1 37.39 15.39 18.91
N LYS A 2 37.58 16.60 19.45
CA LYS A 2 37.23 16.93 20.83
C LYS A 2 35.96 17.78 20.85
N ILE A 3 35.01 17.43 21.71
CA ILE A 3 33.74 18.14 21.88
C ILE A 3 33.95 19.33 22.82
N LEU A 4 33.58 20.54 22.38
CA LEU A 4 33.66 21.77 23.17
C LEU A 4 32.33 22.10 23.84
N ALA A 5 31.23 22.01 23.09
CA ALA A 5 29.88 22.30 23.57
C ALA A 5 28.85 21.49 22.78
N VAL A 6 27.70 21.24 23.41
CA VAL A 6 26.56 20.52 22.83
C VAL A 6 25.29 21.21 23.29
N LYS A 7 24.29 21.30 22.41
CA LYS A 7 22.96 21.83 22.73
C LYS A 7 21.88 21.20 21.84
N ASP A 8 20.63 21.54 22.16
CA ASP A 8 19.44 21.20 21.36
C ASP A 8 19.28 19.69 21.13
N GLY A 9 19.61 18.88 22.14
CA GLY A 9 19.44 17.43 22.10
C GLY A 9 17.97 17.02 21.99
N CYS A 10 17.66 16.16 21.03
CA CYS A 10 16.32 15.60 20.82
C CYS A 10 16.41 14.12 20.46
N TYR A 11 15.66 13.27 21.14
CA TYR A 11 15.57 11.85 20.80
C TYR A 11 14.85 11.66 19.46
N LEU A 12 15.36 10.73 18.67
CA LEU A 12 14.70 10.16 17.50
C LEU A 12 13.91 8.91 17.88
N ALA A 13 12.96 8.51 17.03
CA ALA A 13 12.23 7.25 17.20
C ALA A 13 13.16 6.02 17.24
N SER A 14 14.35 6.10 16.64
CA SER A 14 15.38 5.06 16.67
C SER A 14 16.10 4.93 18.01
N GLY A 15 15.90 5.88 18.94
CA GLY A 15 16.64 5.99 20.19
C GLY A 15 17.99 6.73 20.06
N GLN A 16 18.38 7.13 18.85
CA GLN A 16 19.48 8.06 18.63
C GLN A 16 19.11 9.48 19.07
N ILE A 17 20.10 10.37 19.20
CA ILE A 17 19.89 11.75 19.65
C ILE A 17 20.44 12.71 18.60
N ASP A 18 19.56 13.50 17.97
CA ASP A 18 19.98 14.65 17.18
C ASP A 18 20.38 15.78 18.11
N CYS A 19 21.46 16.48 17.77
CA CYS A 19 21.95 17.62 18.54
C CYS A 19 22.77 18.58 17.67
N LEU A 20 23.08 19.75 18.21
CA LEU A 20 24.09 20.65 17.69
C LEU A 20 25.37 20.51 18.52
N VAL A 21 26.48 20.19 17.88
CA VAL A 21 27.78 19.99 18.52
C VAL A 21 28.81 20.99 17.98
N GLN A 22 29.64 21.53 18.86
CA GLN A 22 30.80 22.34 18.53
C GLN A 22 32.05 21.51 18.81
N PHE A 23 32.90 21.32 17.81
CA PHE A 23 34.15 20.58 17.92
C PHE A 23 35.35 21.53 17.95
N GLU A 24 36.49 21.09 18.47
CA GLU A 24 37.69 21.93 18.62
C GLU A 24 38.28 22.45 17.28
N ASP A 25 38.06 21.72 16.20
CA ASP A 25 38.48 22.05 14.83
C ASP A 25 37.45 22.88 14.05
N SER A 26 36.25 23.09 14.60
CA SER A 26 35.16 23.87 14.00
C SER A 26 34.56 24.83 15.03
N GLY A 27 34.77 26.14 14.83
CA GLY A 27 34.20 27.17 15.69
C GLY A 27 32.66 27.22 15.70
N ASP A 28 32.01 26.61 14.72
CA ASP A 28 30.56 26.62 14.56
C ASP A 28 29.89 25.36 15.14
N PHE A 29 28.65 25.53 15.60
CA PHE A 29 27.76 24.42 15.92
C PHE A 29 27.28 23.74 14.64
N ILE A 30 27.50 22.44 14.52
CA ILE A 30 27.04 21.63 13.38
C ILE A 30 26.03 20.57 13.82
N PRO A 31 25.07 20.20 12.96
CA PRO A 31 24.17 19.07 13.21
C PRO A 31 24.93 17.76 13.34
N PHE A 32 24.58 16.96 14.34
CA PHE A 32 25.12 15.62 14.53
C PHE A 32 24.07 14.68 15.15
N THR A 33 23.97 13.46 14.62
CA THR A 33 23.13 12.39 15.16
C THR A 33 23.99 11.45 15.99
N ALA A 34 23.90 11.57 17.31
CA ALA A 34 24.64 10.73 18.24
C ALA A 34 23.99 9.35 18.41
N SER A 35 24.82 8.30 18.42
CA SER A 35 24.38 6.91 18.54
C SER A 35 25.24 6.12 19.52
N ALA A 36 24.63 5.20 20.26
CA ALA A 36 25.34 4.24 21.09
C ALA A 36 26.28 3.35 20.27
N ASP A 37 25.91 3.06 19.03
CA ASP A 37 26.61 2.16 18.09
C ASP A 37 27.48 2.93 17.07
N ASP A 38 27.75 4.21 17.34
CA ASP A 38 28.58 5.03 16.45
C ASP A 38 29.98 4.40 16.27
N THR A 39 30.51 4.41 15.06
CA THR A 39 31.83 3.83 14.77
C THR A 39 32.97 4.67 15.32
N THR A 40 32.73 5.96 15.56
CA THR A 40 33.70 6.89 16.12
C THR A 40 33.61 6.97 17.63
N ASP A 41 34.76 7.08 18.30
CA ASP A 41 34.82 7.20 19.76
C ASP A 41 34.08 8.44 20.27
N TYR A 42 34.19 9.56 19.54
CA TYR A 42 33.54 10.82 19.93
C TYR A 42 32.01 10.76 19.75
N GLY A 43 31.50 10.06 18.75
CA GLY A 43 30.04 9.87 18.57
C GLY A 43 29.42 9.07 19.72
N ARG A 44 30.07 7.98 20.17
CA ARG A 44 29.62 7.21 21.35
C ARG A 44 29.74 8.00 22.65
N GLN A 45 30.82 8.76 22.82
CA GLN A 45 31.00 9.66 23.97
C GLN A 45 29.90 10.73 24.03
N LEU A 46 29.57 11.32 22.88
CA LEU A 46 28.51 12.31 22.75
C LEU A 46 27.14 11.72 23.13
N PHE A 47 26.81 10.53 22.61
CA PHE A 47 25.56 9.83 22.96
C PHE A 47 25.45 9.55 24.46
N ASN A 48 26.51 9.00 25.07
CA ASN A 48 26.53 8.70 26.51
C ASN A 48 26.41 9.97 27.35
N GLY A 49 27.09 11.05 26.95
CA GLY A 49 27.01 12.33 27.66
C GLY A 49 25.64 13.00 27.56
N LEU A 50 25.02 12.99 26.37
CA LEU A 50 23.64 13.46 26.16
C LEU A 50 22.65 12.64 26.99
N SER A 51 22.74 11.31 26.93
CA SER A 51 21.86 10.40 27.67
C SER A 51 21.99 10.55 29.19
N ALA A 52 23.19 10.89 29.69
CA ALA A 52 23.45 11.16 31.09
C ALA A 52 23.02 12.57 31.55
N GLY A 53 22.61 13.45 30.63
CA GLY A 53 22.22 14.83 30.93
C GLY A 53 23.40 15.79 31.13
N ASN A 54 24.62 15.41 30.74
CA ASN A 54 25.83 16.22 30.92
C ASN A 54 25.79 17.56 30.14
N TYR A 55 24.92 17.65 29.14
CA TYR A 55 24.75 18.81 28.27
C TYR A 55 23.37 19.48 28.40
N GLY A 56 22.64 19.18 29.48
CA GLY A 56 21.26 19.59 29.68
C GLY A 56 20.25 18.52 29.28
N PRO A 57 18.94 18.80 29.44
CA PRO A 57 17.89 17.84 29.14
C PRO A 57 17.81 17.56 27.64
N VAL A 58 17.72 16.28 27.28
CA VAL A 58 17.40 15.85 25.92
C VAL A 58 15.89 15.80 25.77
N THR A 59 15.36 16.51 24.79
CA THR A 59 13.93 16.53 24.50
C THR A 59 13.48 15.12 24.08
N PRO A 60 12.44 14.54 24.70
CA PRO A 60 11.89 13.27 24.25
C PRO A 60 11.41 13.34 22.81
N PHE A 61 11.50 12.22 22.10
CA PHE A 61 10.86 12.09 20.80
C PHE A 61 9.36 12.31 20.94
N ALA A 62 8.80 13.17 20.09
CA ALA A 62 7.37 13.43 20.01
C ALA A 62 6.91 13.29 18.56
N ILE A 63 5.79 12.59 18.38
CA ILE A 63 5.10 12.52 17.09
C ILE A 63 4.58 13.92 16.75
N THR A 64 4.95 14.43 15.59
CA THR A 64 4.47 15.74 15.10
C THR A 64 3.24 15.58 14.19
N PRO A 65 2.43 16.65 14.02
CA PRO A 65 1.34 16.65 13.03
C PRO A 65 1.79 16.30 11.61
N GLU A 66 3.00 16.73 11.22
CA GLU A 66 3.60 16.42 9.92
C GLU A 66 3.89 14.92 9.78
N MET A 67 4.35 14.26 10.85
CA MET A 67 4.56 12.81 10.85
C MET A 67 3.22 12.05 10.69
N ILE A 68 2.16 12.52 11.36
CA ILE A 68 0.81 11.95 11.23
C ILE A 68 0.31 12.11 9.79
N GLN A 69 0.47 13.31 9.22
CA GLN A 69 0.05 13.58 7.84
C GLN A 69 0.82 12.70 6.84
N ALA A 70 2.14 12.59 6.98
CA ALA A 70 2.97 11.71 6.15
C ALA A 70 2.54 10.24 6.28
N ALA A 71 2.19 9.78 7.48
CA ALA A 71 1.69 8.42 7.70
C ALA A 71 0.37 8.16 6.95
N ARG A 72 -0.57 9.13 6.94
CA ARG A 72 -1.82 9.01 6.18
C ARG A 72 -1.56 8.94 4.68
N GLU A 73 -0.65 9.76 4.16
CA GLU A 73 -0.28 9.75 2.75
C GLU A 73 0.34 8.43 2.29
N ILE A 74 1.22 7.84 3.12
CA ILE A 74 1.75 6.50 2.91
C ILE A 74 0.61 5.48 2.88
N LYS A 75 -0.30 5.53 3.86
CA LYS A 75 -1.43 4.58 3.91
C LYS A 75 -2.42 4.76 2.75
N HIS A 76 -2.64 5.99 2.27
CA HIS A 76 -3.41 6.26 1.06
C HIS A 76 -2.78 5.67 -0.20
N THR A 77 -1.45 5.65 -0.27
CA THR A 77 -0.70 5.01 -1.34
C THR A 77 -0.88 3.49 -1.29
N GLU A 78 -0.83 2.89 -0.11
CA GLU A 78 -1.12 1.46 0.10
C GLU A 78 -2.55 1.09 -0.32
N ILE A 79 -3.55 1.90 0.07
CA ILE A 79 -4.95 1.73 -0.35
C ILE A 79 -5.10 1.82 -1.88
N LYS A 80 -4.38 2.74 -2.53
CA LYS A 80 -4.37 2.86 -3.98
C LYS A 80 -3.76 1.61 -4.63
N ALA A 81 -2.64 1.12 -4.11
CA ALA A 81 -2.01 -0.10 -4.60
C ALA A 81 -2.93 -1.33 -4.45
N TRP A 82 -3.63 -1.44 -3.32
CA TRP A 82 -4.66 -2.46 -3.12
C TRP A 82 -5.77 -2.36 -4.17
N ARG A 83 -6.31 -1.16 -4.40
CA ARG A 83 -7.35 -0.93 -5.42
C ARG A 83 -6.84 -1.38 -6.79
N ASP A 84 -5.64 -0.95 -7.18
CA ASP A 84 -5.05 -1.27 -8.48
C ASP A 84 -4.85 -2.79 -8.62
N ALA A 85 -4.48 -3.50 -7.55
CA ALA A 85 -4.41 -4.96 -7.54
C ALA A 85 -5.80 -5.61 -7.71
N GLN A 86 -6.83 -5.13 -7.00
CA GLN A 86 -8.19 -5.66 -7.11
C GLN A 86 -8.80 -5.41 -8.50
N GLU A 87 -8.63 -4.20 -9.06
CA GLU A 87 -9.14 -3.83 -10.39
C GLU A 87 -8.46 -4.58 -11.54
N ASN A 88 -7.28 -5.16 -11.32
CA ASN A 88 -6.56 -5.99 -12.28
C ASN A 88 -6.66 -7.49 -11.99
N GLY A 89 -7.30 -7.87 -10.88
CA GLY A 89 -7.58 -9.26 -10.54
C GLY A 89 -8.69 -9.88 -11.39
N SER A 90 -8.89 -11.18 -11.18
CA SER A 90 -10.03 -11.93 -11.70
C SER A 90 -10.88 -12.41 -10.53
N VAL A 91 -12.20 -12.38 -10.69
CA VAL A 91 -13.16 -13.02 -9.78
C VAL A 91 -13.86 -14.16 -10.52
N ILE A 92 -14.46 -15.08 -9.79
CA ILE A 92 -15.28 -16.15 -10.38
C ILE A 92 -16.75 -15.82 -10.15
N PHE A 93 -17.56 -15.96 -11.19
CA PHE A 93 -19.03 -15.92 -11.08
C PHE A 93 -19.64 -17.19 -11.65
N THR A 94 -20.89 -17.46 -11.28
CA THR A 94 -21.62 -18.64 -11.75
C THR A 94 -22.70 -18.24 -12.75
N LEU A 95 -22.75 -18.95 -13.88
CA LEU A 95 -23.80 -18.80 -14.90
C LEU A 95 -24.07 -20.18 -15.51
N ASN A 96 -25.34 -20.55 -15.65
CA ASN A 96 -25.79 -21.81 -16.26
C ASN A 96 -25.11 -23.07 -15.68
N GLY A 97 -24.85 -23.08 -14.37
CA GLY A 97 -24.22 -24.22 -13.69
C GLY A 97 -22.70 -24.29 -13.79
N HIS A 98 -22.07 -23.37 -14.51
CA HIS A 98 -20.61 -23.28 -14.67
C HIS A 98 -20.02 -22.09 -13.93
N ARG A 99 -18.73 -22.19 -13.59
CA ARG A 99 -17.95 -21.13 -12.92
C ARG A 99 -17.05 -20.48 -13.97
N TRP A 100 -17.12 -19.16 -14.11
CA TRP A 100 -16.42 -18.45 -15.17
C TRP A 100 -15.45 -17.42 -14.61
N ASP A 101 -14.25 -17.35 -15.21
CA ASP A 101 -13.30 -16.28 -14.93
C ASP A 101 -13.86 -14.93 -15.39
N CYS A 102 -13.86 -13.97 -14.49
CA CYS A 102 -14.35 -12.61 -14.71
C CYS A 102 -13.27 -11.61 -14.33
N GLY A 103 -12.56 -11.15 -15.34
CA GLY A 103 -11.57 -10.09 -15.24
C GLY A 103 -11.26 -9.52 -16.62
N LYS A 104 -10.44 -8.47 -16.67
CA LYS A 104 -10.06 -7.79 -17.92
C LYS A 104 -9.53 -8.76 -18.97
N ALA A 105 -8.72 -9.74 -18.56
CA ALA A 105 -8.15 -10.73 -19.46
C ALA A 105 -9.22 -11.64 -20.09
N SER A 106 -10.14 -12.18 -19.29
CA SER A 106 -11.23 -13.03 -19.78
C SER A 106 -12.17 -12.26 -20.71
N GLN A 107 -12.53 -11.03 -20.35
CA GLN A 107 -13.37 -10.17 -21.16
C GLN A 107 -12.70 -9.83 -22.51
N THR A 108 -11.40 -9.54 -22.49
CA THR A 108 -10.62 -9.23 -23.72
C THR A 108 -10.57 -10.43 -24.67
N ARG A 109 -10.50 -11.66 -24.14
CA ARG A 109 -10.52 -12.88 -24.95
C ARG A 109 -11.92 -13.22 -25.47
N LEU A 110 -12.95 -12.98 -24.67
CA LEU A 110 -14.34 -13.32 -25.00
C LEU A 110 -14.93 -12.37 -26.05
N ALA A 111 -14.61 -11.07 -26.00
CA ALA A 111 -15.15 -10.07 -26.92
C ALA A 111 -15.01 -10.44 -28.43
N PRO A 112 -13.82 -10.80 -28.96
CA PRO A 112 -13.70 -11.21 -30.35
C PRO A 112 -14.43 -12.52 -30.65
N VAL A 113 -14.51 -13.45 -29.69
CA VAL A 113 -15.26 -14.71 -29.84
C VAL A 113 -16.74 -14.43 -30.05
N VAL A 114 -17.32 -13.55 -29.23
CA VAL A 114 -18.74 -13.17 -29.36
C VAL A 114 -18.99 -12.44 -30.69
N ALA A 115 -18.06 -11.59 -31.14
CA ALA A 115 -18.17 -10.92 -32.43
C ALA A 115 -18.23 -11.92 -33.60
N VAL A 116 -17.36 -12.94 -33.60
CA VAL A 116 -17.35 -14.03 -34.60
C VAL A 116 -18.58 -14.94 -34.46
N ALA A 117 -19.03 -15.21 -33.24
CA ALA A 117 -20.26 -15.96 -32.99
C ALA A 117 -21.49 -15.29 -33.63
N LYS A 118 -21.54 -13.95 -33.55
CA LYS A 118 -22.62 -13.14 -34.13
C LYS A 118 -22.56 -13.08 -35.66
N SER A 119 -21.39 -13.30 -36.29
CA SER A 119 -21.28 -13.45 -37.75
C SER A 119 -21.58 -14.88 -38.23
N GLY A 120 -21.73 -15.84 -37.33
CA GLY A 120 -21.96 -17.25 -37.67
C GLY A 120 -20.71 -17.96 -38.19
N GLU A 121 -19.52 -17.42 -37.93
CA GLU A 121 -18.24 -17.90 -38.46
C GLU A 121 -17.39 -18.63 -37.42
N LEU A 122 -17.99 -19.05 -36.30
CA LEU A 122 -17.27 -19.87 -35.32
C LEU A 122 -16.86 -21.21 -35.94
N PRO A 123 -15.67 -21.74 -35.60
CA PRO A 123 -15.27 -23.08 -35.99
C PRO A 123 -16.28 -24.14 -35.53
N SER A 124 -16.44 -25.20 -36.31
CA SER A 124 -17.24 -26.36 -35.90
C SER A 124 -16.65 -26.99 -34.64
N GLY A 125 -17.51 -27.30 -33.66
CA GLY A 125 -17.09 -27.85 -32.37
C GLY A 125 -16.47 -26.83 -31.42
N PHE A 126 -16.69 -25.53 -31.63
CA PHE A 126 -16.23 -24.47 -30.72
C PHE A 126 -16.73 -24.69 -29.29
N PHE A 127 -15.87 -24.39 -28.32
CA PHE A 127 -16.14 -24.43 -26.89
C PHE A 127 -15.46 -23.26 -26.18
N TRP A 128 -15.93 -22.94 -24.98
CA TRP A 128 -15.27 -22.03 -24.06
C TRP A 128 -14.89 -22.78 -22.79
N THR A 129 -13.64 -22.68 -22.37
CA THR A 129 -13.16 -23.33 -21.15
C THR A 129 -13.55 -22.50 -19.93
N ASP A 130 -14.21 -23.15 -18.97
CA ASP A 130 -14.64 -22.51 -17.72
C ASP A 130 -13.49 -22.43 -16.69
N ALA A 131 -13.75 -21.79 -15.54
CA ALA A 131 -12.74 -21.55 -14.50
C ALA A 131 -12.25 -22.86 -13.83
N ASP A 132 -12.98 -23.95 -13.98
CA ASP A 132 -12.62 -25.27 -13.46
C ASP A 132 -11.90 -26.13 -14.54
N ASN A 133 -11.51 -25.52 -15.66
CA ASN A 133 -10.89 -26.13 -16.83
C ASN A 133 -11.79 -27.16 -17.55
N ILE A 134 -13.11 -26.93 -17.55
CA ILE A 134 -14.07 -27.74 -18.29
C ILE A 134 -14.37 -27.05 -19.62
N ASP A 135 -14.18 -27.77 -20.72
CA ASP A 135 -14.55 -27.29 -22.06
C ASP A 135 -16.06 -27.39 -22.26
N VAL A 136 -16.72 -26.24 -22.32
CA VAL A 136 -18.18 -26.13 -22.47
C VAL A 136 -18.50 -25.80 -23.93
N PRO A 137 -19.20 -26.67 -24.67
CA PRO A 137 -19.74 -26.30 -25.97
C PRO A 137 -20.72 -25.14 -25.82
N MET A 138 -20.57 -24.09 -26.63
CA MET A 138 -21.35 -22.86 -26.47
C MET A 138 -21.99 -22.44 -27.78
N THR A 139 -23.28 -22.09 -27.72
CA THR A 139 -24.00 -21.43 -28.79
C THR A 139 -23.70 -19.92 -28.82
N THR A 140 -24.07 -19.24 -29.91
CA THR A 140 -23.97 -17.77 -30.02
C THR A 140 -24.75 -17.05 -28.92
N ASP A 141 -25.92 -17.56 -28.54
CA ASP A 141 -26.76 -16.98 -27.49
C ASP A 141 -26.11 -17.14 -26.11
N GLU A 142 -25.52 -18.31 -25.83
CA GLU A 142 -24.80 -18.56 -24.58
C GLU A 142 -23.53 -17.72 -24.45
N LEU A 143 -22.77 -17.53 -25.54
CA LEU A 143 -21.60 -16.65 -25.55
C LEU A 143 -22.00 -15.19 -25.32
N THR A 144 -23.10 -14.75 -25.93
CA THR A 144 -23.64 -13.40 -25.73
C THR A 144 -24.12 -13.20 -24.28
N ALA A 145 -24.78 -14.21 -23.70
CA ALA A 145 -25.20 -14.20 -22.30
C ALA A 145 -23.98 -14.20 -21.34
N LEU A 146 -22.95 -14.98 -21.64
CA LEU A 146 -21.70 -15.01 -20.88
C LEU A 146 -21.00 -13.65 -20.88
N GLU A 147 -20.90 -12.99 -22.02
CA GLU A 147 -20.30 -11.65 -22.13
C GLU A 147 -21.09 -10.62 -21.33
N ALA A 148 -22.42 -10.60 -21.48
CA ALA A 148 -23.27 -9.68 -20.73
C ALA A 148 -23.17 -9.89 -19.21
N ALA A 149 -23.20 -11.15 -18.77
CA ALA A 149 -23.06 -11.49 -17.36
C ALA A 149 -21.67 -11.14 -16.81
N MET A 150 -20.61 -11.37 -17.59
CA MET A 150 -19.25 -11.00 -17.22
C MET A 150 -19.12 -9.48 -17.07
N GLN A 151 -19.62 -8.70 -18.03
CA GLN A 151 -19.62 -7.23 -17.95
C GLN A 151 -20.39 -6.74 -16.72
N GLN A 152 -21.56 -7.30 -16.43
CA GLN A 152 -22.33 -6.94 -15.24
C GLN A 152 -21.57 -7.24 -13.94
N ASN A 153 -20.94 -8.42 -13.84
CA ASN A 153 -20.15 -8.79 -12.66
C ASN A 153 -18.90 -7.91 -12.51
N MET A 154 -18.23 -7.56 -13.62
CA MET A 154 -17.10 -6.62 -13.60
C MET A 154 -17.51 -5.24 -13.09
N VAL A 155 -18.67 -4.72 -13.51
CA VAL A 155 -19.21 -3.44 -13.02
C VAL A 155 -19.52 -3.51 -11.52
N LEU A 156 -20.21 -4.55 -11.07
CA LEU A 156 -20.54 -4.75 -9.66
C LEU A 156 -19.27 -4.85 -8.79
N GLN A 157 -18.27 -5.62 -9.26
CA GLN A 157 -17.02 -5.76 -8.54
C GLN A 157 -16.23 -4.46 -8.50
N GLY A 158 -16.15 -3.73 -9.62
CA GLY A 158 -15.52 -2.41 -9.68
C GLY A 158 -16.17 -1.41 -8.72
N PHE A 159 -17.50 -1.43 -8.61
CA PHE A 159 -18.23 -0.58 -7.67
C PHE A 159 -17.90 -0.92 -6.21
N LYS A 160 -17.89 -2.20 -5.83
CA LYS A 160 -17.49 -2.64 -4.47
C LYS A 160 -16.07 -2.20 -4.12
N ILE A 161 -15.13 -2.35 -5.07
CA ILE A 161 -13.74 -1.93 -4.88
C ILE A 161 -13.67 -0.42 -4.66
N HIS A 162 -14.42 0.36 -5.43
CA HIS A 162 -14.49 1.81 -5.29
C HIS A 162 -15.07 2.25 -3.94
N GLU A 163 -16.19 1.66 -3.51
CA GLU A 163 -16.79 1.92 -2.20
C GLU A 163 -15.82 1.60 -1.06
N ARG A 164 -15.19 0.42 -1.11
CA ARG A 164 -14.24 0.01 -0.08
C ARG A 164 -13.01 0.93 -0.06
N GLN A 165 -12.45 1.31 -1.21
CA GLN A 165 -11.36 2.28 -1.25
C GLN A 165 -11.75 3.58 -0.55
N ARG A 166 -12.95 4.10 -0.85
CA ARG A 166 -13.44 5.35 -0.27
C ARG A 166 -13.59 5.22 1.25
N GLN A 167 -14.21 4.14 1.71
CA GLN A 167 -14.34 3.84 3.13
C GLN A 167 -12.97 3.83 3.83
N MET A 168 -11.98 3.11 3.28
CA MET A 168 -10.66 3.01 3.90
C MET A 168 -9.97 4.37 4.03
N LYS A 169 -10.07 5.23 2.99
CA LYS A 169 -9.52 6.59 3.06
C LYS A 169 -10.22 7.43 4.13
N GLU A 170 -11.55 7.39 4.17
CA GLU A 170 -12.33 8.12 5.18
C GLU A 170 -12.04 7.64 6.61
N GLU A 171 -11.73 6.36 6.81
CA GLU A 171 -11.31 5.80 8.09
C GLU A 171 -9.90 6.27 8.47
N VAL A 172 -8.94 6.20 7.56
CA VAL A 172 -7.55 6.66 7.78
C VAL A 172 -7.49 8.16 8.06
N ASP A 173 -8.28 8.97 7.35
CA ASP A 173 -8.34 10.42 7.54
C ASP A 173 -8.85 10.83 8.94
N LYS A 174 -9.64 9.96 9.60
CA LYS A 174 -10.15 10.19 10.95
C LYS A 174 -9.19 9.76 12.05
N LEU A 175 -8.17 8.96 11.75
CA LEU A 175 -7.20 8.50 12.73
C LEU A 175 -6.26 9.64 13.13
N THR A 176 -6.08 9.84 14.43
CA THR A 176 -5.16 10.84 15.00
C THR A 176 -3.91 10.19 15.62
N ASP A 177 -3.98 8.91 15.96
CA ASP A 177 -2.85 8.17 16.50
C ASP A 177 -1.95 7.65 15.38
N TYR A 178 -0.65 7.97 15.48
CA TYR A 178 0.34 7.61 14.46
C TYR A 178 0.45 6.10 14.26
N LYS A 179 0.41 5.33 15.34
CA LYS A 179 0.55 3.88 15.29
C LYS A 179 -0.72 3.24 14.69
N ALA A 180 -1.90 3.73 15.06
CA ALA A 180 -3.16 3.28 14.47
C ALA A 180 -3.21 3.53 12.94
N ILE A 181 -2.65 4.64 12.45
CA ILE A 181 -2.54 4.88 11.00
C ILE A 181 -1.64 3.84 10.35
N GLN A 182 -0.47 3.54 10.94
CA GLN A 182 0.47 2.56 10.41
C GLN A 182 -0.13 1.15 10.38
N GLU A 183 -0.83 0.76 11.45
CA GLU A 183 -1.42 -0.56 11.65
C GLU A 183 -2.78 -0.74 10.96
N TYR A 184 -3.34 0.31 10.34
CA TYR A 184 -4.59 0.21 9.60
C TYR A 184 -4.51 -0.89 8.53
N ALA A 185 -5.43 -1.86 8.62
CA ALA A 185 -5.49 -3.02 7.74
C ALA A 185 -6.11 -2.66 6.38
N VAL A 186 -5.29 -2.68 5.33
CA VAL A 186 -5.75 -2.45 3.96
C VAL A 186 -6.25 -3.77 3.36
N GLY A 187 -7.51 -3.79 2.95
CA GLY A 187 -8.12 -5.01 2.45
C GLY A 187 -9.64 -4.98 2.46
N TRP A 188 -10.23 -6.09 2.04
CA TRP A 188 -11.63 -6.39 2.35
C TRP A 188 -11.81 -6.55 3.86
N PRO A 189 -12.96 -6.17 4.44
CA PRO A 189 -13.26 -6.48 5.82
C PRO A 189 -13.32 -8.01 6.02
N GLU A 190 -12.85 -8.48 7.17
CA GLU A 190 -13.03 -9.87 7.63
C GLU A 190 -14.50 -10.19 7.93
#